data_AF-A0A7C1BL54-F1
#
_entry.id   AF-A0A7C1BL54-F1
#
_cell.length_a   1.000
_cell.length_b   1.000
_cell.length_c   1.000
_cell.angle_alpha   90.00
_cell.angle_beta   90.00
_cell.angle_gamma   90.00
#
_symmetry.space_group_name_H-M   'P 1'
#
loop_
_entity.id
_entity.type
_entity.pdbx_description
1 polymer ?
#
loop_
_entity_poly.entity_id
_entity_poly.type
_entity_poly.pdbx_seq_one_letter_code
_entity_poly.pdbx_strand_id
1 'polypeptide(L)' 'MFWNEKYERLERKELETLQVRRLRKLVETVYEKVPFYRKKLSEKAIVPSQITSLESLTHLPFTTK' A
#
# COMPACT_ATOMS: atom_id res chain seq x y z
N MET A 1 -16.66 -9.13 -22.30
CA MET A 1 -16.46 -10.21 -21.31
C MET A 1 -15.35 -9.75 -20.37
N PHE A 2 -15.56 -9.84 -19.05
CA PHE A 2 -14.51 -9.51 -18.07
C PHE A 2 -13.54 -10.68 -17.94
N TRP A 3 -12.25 -10.42 -17.79
CA TRP A 3 -11.22 -11.45 -17.63
C TRP A 3 -11.22 -12.02 -16.20
N ASN A 4 -11.46 -11.16 -15.22
CA ASN A 4 -11.53 -11.44 -13.81
C ASN A 4 -12.74 -10.73 -13.19
N GLU A 5 -13.90 -11.32 -13.45
CA GLU A 5 -15.20 -10.81 -13.03
C GLU A 5 -15.27 -10.42 -11.55
N LYS A 6 -14.61 -11.19 -10.68
CA LYS A 6 -14.58 -10.95 -9.24
C LYS A 6 -13.94 -9.62 -8.87
N TYR A 7 -12.84 -9.22 -9.51
CA TYR A 7 -12.15 -7.96 -9.17
C TYR A 7 -12.61 -6.80 -10.04
N GLU A 8 -12.99 -7.06 -11.28
CA GLU A 8 -13.44 -6.04 -12.24
C GLU A 8 -14.85 -5.50 -11.93
N ARG A 9 -15.64 -6.23 -11.14
CA ARG A 9 -17.00 -5.83 -10.74
C ARG A 9 -17.14 -5.48 -9.25
N LEU A 10 -16.03 -5.34 -8.51
CA LEU A 10 -16.10 -4.95 -7.10
C LEU A 10 -16.78 -3.60 -6.93
N GLU A 11 -17.59 -3.47 -5.87
CA GLU A 11 -18.09 -2.17 -5.47
C GLU A 11 -16.93 -1.30 -4.96
N ARG A 12 -17.11 0.03 -5.06
CA ARG A 12 -16.04 0.98 -4.74
C ARG A 12 -15.46 0.78 -3.34
N LYS A 13 -16.32 0.59 -2.33
CA LYS A 13 -15.90 0.38 -0.93
C LYS A 13 -15.11 -0.92 -0.74
N GLU A 14 -15.51 -1.99 -1.43
CA GLU A 14 -14.82 -3.27 -1.38
C GLU A 14 -13.45 -3.20 -2.05
N LEU A 15 -13.37 -2.49 -3.18
CA LEU A 15 -12.12 -2.24 -3.89
C LEU A 15 -11.15 -1.44 -3.02
N GLU A 16 -11.62 -0.38 -2.36
CA GLU A 16 -10.80 0.45 -1.46
C GLU A 16 -10.29 -0.36 -0.27
N THR A 17 -11.16 -1.18 0.35
CA THR A 17 -10.77 -2.08 1.44
C THR A 17 -9.70 -3.08 0.99
N LEU A 18 -9.85 -3.64 -0.22
CA LEU A 18 -8.87 -4.54 -0.81
C LEU A 18 -7.54 -3.85 -1.07
N GLN A 19 -7.57 -2.61 -1.59
CA GLN A 19 -6.39 -1.81 -1.89
C GLN A 19 -5.62 -1.47 -0.61
N VAL A 20 -6.28 -0.98 0.44
CA VAL A 20 -5.64 -0.68 1.73
C VAL A 20 -4.99 -1.92 2.33
N ARG A 21 -5.71 -3.06 2.34
CA ARG A 21 -5.18 -4.32 2.85
C ARG A 21 -3.92 -4.76 2.10
N ARG A 22 -3.93 -4.66 0.76
CA ARG A 22 -2.79 -5.03 -0.09
C ARG A 22 -1.63 -4.06 0.09
N LEU A 23 -1.90 -2.76 0.16
CA LEU A 23 -0.91 -1.72 0.35
C LEU A 23 -0.16 -1.92 1.68
N ARG A 24 -0.90 -2.12 2.78
CA ARG A 24 -0.30 -2.39 4.10
C ARG A 24 0.65 -3.58 4.06
N LYS A 25 0.20 -4.70 3.49
CA LYS A 25 1.02 -5.92 3.35
C LYS A 25 2.26 -5.69 2.49
N LEU A 26 2.13 -4.91 1.41
CA LEU A 26 3.27 -4.58 0.54
C LEU A 26 4.28 -3.72 1.30
N VAL A 27 3.84 -2.67 1.98
CA VAL A 27 4.70 -1.75 2.73
C VAL A 27 5.43 -2.49 3.86
N GLU A 28 4.74 -3.37 4.59
CA GLU A 28 5.35 -4.26 5.58
C GLU A 28 6.44 -5.14 4.95
N THR A 29 6.13 -5.79 3.83
CA THR A 29 7.10 -6.66 3.13
C THR A 29 8.34 -5.89 2.69
N VAL A 30 8.20 -4.70 2.09
CA VAL A 30 9.36 -3.92 1.62
C VAL A 30 10.12 -3.26 2.78
N TYR A 31 9.44 -2.90 3.86
CA TYR A 31 10.05 -2.37 5.07
C TYR A 31 10.92 -3.43 5.77
N GLU A 32 10.52 -4.70 5.72
CA GLU A 32 11.28 -5.81 6.30
C GLU A 32 12.41 -6.29 5.38
N LYS A 33 12.14 -6.45 4.09
CA LYS A 33 13.02 -7.17 3.17
C LYS A 33 13.96 -6.28 2.36
N VAL A 34 13.68 -4.98 2.23
CA VAL A 34 14.43 -4.09 1.35
C VAL A 34 15.06 -2.95 2.15
N PRO A 35 16.40 -2.98 2.37
CA PRO A 35 17.09 -1.96 3.17
C PRO A 35 16.86 -0.51 2.69
N PHE A 36 16.77 -0.32 1.37
CA PHE A 36 16.45 0.99 0.78
C PHE A 36 15.11 1.55 1.26
N TYR A 37 14.03 0.76 1.19
CA TYR A 37 12.71 1.18 1.63
C TYR A 37 12.61 1.29 3.14
N ARG A 38 13.27 0.38 3.89
CA ARG A 38 13.39 0.50 5.35
C ARG A 38 13.95 1.87 5.73
N LYS A 39 15.13 2.22 5.20
CA LYS A 39 15.77 3.51 5.49
C LYS A 39 14.87 4.70 5.15
N LYS A 40 14.32 4.72 3.94
CA LYS A 40 13.49 5.83 3.44
C LYS A 40 12.18 6.02 4.21
N LEU A 41 11.57 4.93 4.67
CA LEU A 41 10.34 4.98 5.48
C LEU A 41 10.66 5.35 6.93
N SER A 42 11.74 4.82 7.51
CA SER A 42 12.20 5.18 8.85
C SER A 42 12.60 6.65 8.96
N GLU A 43 13.25 7.23 7.95
CA GLU A 43 13.61 8.66 7.91
C GLU A 43 12.38 9.58 7.99
N LYS A 44 11.22 9.11 7.52
CA LYS A 44 9.94 9.83 7.60
C LYS A 44 9.06 9.37 8.77
N ALA A 45 9.57 8.53 9.66
CA ALA A 45 8.84 7.92 10.77
C ALA A 45 7.54 7.21 10.34
N ILE A 46 7.52 6.62 9.14
CA ILE A 46 6.36 5.90 8.61
C ILE A 46 6.43 4.44 9.01
N VAL A 47 5.37 3.95 9.64
CA VAL A 47 5.24 2.54 10.04
C VAL A 47 4.13 1.88 9.22
N PRO A 48 4.30 0.62 8.75
CA PRO A 48 3.27 -0.07 7.97
C PRO A 48 1.89 -0.12 8.66
N SER A 49 1.86 -0.14 9.99
CA SER A 49 0.63 -0.14 10.81
C SER A 49 -0.22 1.14 10.67
N GLN A 50 0.37 2.25 10.20
CA GLN A 50 -0.34 3.52 10.00
C GLN A 50 -1.18 3.55 8.71
N ILE A 51 -1.08 2.53 7.86
CA ILE A 51 -1.84 2.43 6.62
C ILE A 51 -3.24 1.90 6.92
N THR A 52 -4.17 2.82 7.17
CA THR A 52 -5.57 2.53 7.51
C THR A 52 -6.55 2.95 6.42
N SER A 53 -6.14 3.84 5.51
CA SER A 53 -6.96 4.33 4.41
C SER A 53 -6.13 4.58 3.15
N LEU A 54 -6.80 4.88 2.03
CA LEU A 54 -6.10 5.30 0.80
C LEU A 54 -5.41 6.65 0.93
N GLU A 55 -5.86 7.51 1.85
CA GLU A 55 -5.21 8.79 2.13
C GLU A 55 -3.79 8.59 2.66
N SER A 56 -3.50 7.45 3.31
CA SER A 56 -2.14 7.11 3.75
C SER A 56 -1.11 7.10 2.60
N LEU A 57 -1.54 6.99 1.35
CA LEU A 57 -0.67 7.10 0.17
C LEU A 57 0.05 8.46 0.10
N THR A 58 -0.58 9.55 0.55
CA THR A 58 0.03 10.90 0.47
C THR A 58 1.20 11.06 1.43
N HIS A 59 1.29 10.21 2.46
CA HIS A 59 2.40 10.21 3.40
C HIS A 59 3.60 9.41 2.88
N LEU A 60 3.38 8.44 1.97
CA LEU A 60 4.45 7.62 1.43
C LEU A 60 5.38 8.43 0.51
N PRO A 61 6.70 8.24 0.61
CA PRO A 61 7.64 8.94 -0.26
C PRO A 61 7.60 8.39 -1.69
N PHE A 62 7.65 9.27 -2.68
CA PHE A 62 7.85 8.88 -4.07
C PHE A 62 9.23 8.25 -4.29
N THR A 63 9.29 7.17 -5.07
CA THR A 63 10.54 6.57 -5.55
C THR A 63 10.93 7.19 -6.89
N THR A 64 12.14 7.72 -6.98
CA THR A 64 12.72 8.30 -8.20
C THR A 64 13.73 7.32 -8.82
N LYS A 65 14.04 7.51 -10.11
CA LYS A 65 15.08 6.74 -10.81
C LYS A 65 16.48 7.17 -10.41
#